data_AF-A0A2I0NP03-F1
#
_entry.id   AF-A0A2I0NP03-F1
#
_cell.length_a   1.000
_cell.length_b   1.000
_cell.length_c   1.000
_cell.angle_alpha   90.00
_cell.angle_beta   90.00
_cell.angle_gamma   90.00
#
_symmetry.space_group_name_H-M   'P 1'
#
loop_
_entity.id
_entity.type
_entity.pdbx_description
1 polymer ?
#
loop_
_entity_poly.entity_id
_entity_poly.type
_entity_poly.pdbx_seq_one_letter_code
_entity_poly.pdbx_strand_id
1 'polypeptide(L)'
;MAALVLLSGATGIVTAESTADSTAASWTLTLNGVGEETVSADAFRKIKAGDGITYTASDGSSYTGVPLKLLIGMVDDADPATFNATRAAEGYSIIIRATDWHDRIFSPSDLTDTGFCVADSVNGGLLPKQDGDIKIAPLILVGEDVPPGMGIGNIMDITLTGAAITGETEDAVSLMVIRYDEEGGNVLNATTIDCRWMRDHLPVQGDGATTYSFQGPTFDTADLWNPKEDKNLEKVREAPRGTAISDLCDLVGGMQEGDELRMTSTDGYVVELMYENIYTPRENQGTAILAWETRKEGFVPEYTGGPALFFLSPDQVFGNQDMKECTDPGYWRYYWCAGTSYPSAAGLAVRNVEKLEIYPRKQADWALNLSGYLTASISKKEFEQGLACGERAHGHAMTYTGDDGHVWKGMPLYMLVGWVDDACQHDENLVDNKAYNVTLAKNDAYTVILENTDGDTVSFTSSEIMRSRDHLVVNQADNHTFGIDSDIWPLALRGEAVPAEKAIDGITTLTLVYDAAPSGRAKPDAMAAPFPWAAALAGIALAGYVLRRRS
;
A
#
# COMPACT_ATOMS: atom_id res chain seq x y z
N MET A 1 34.93 44.12 77.37
CA MET A 1 35.72 45.35 77.17
C MET A 1 35.92 45.49 75.66
N ALA A 2 35.26 46.45 75.02
CA ALA A 2 35.83 47.73 74.56
C ALA A 2 36.74 47.52 73.32
N ALA A 3 36.65 48.22 72.20
CA ALA A 3 35.88 49.38 71.70
C ALA A 3 36.00 49.31 70.16
N LEU A 4 34.96 49.47 69.33
CA LEU A 4 34.37 50.71 68.78
C LEU A 4 35.33 51.90 68.59
N VAL A 5 35.59 52.28 67.31
CA VAL A 5 35.45 53.61 66.65
C VAL A 5 36.08 53.47 65.25
N LEU A 6 35.40 53.50 64.09
CA LEU A 6 34.46 54.43 63.41
C LEU A 6 35.11 55.52 62.52
N LEU A 7 34.58 55.57 61.27
CA LEU A 7 34.47 56.67 60.28
C LEU A 7 35.72 57.04 59.44
N SER A 8 35.65 57.31 58.13
CA SER A 8 34.55 57.52 57.15
C SER A 8 35.14 57.55 55.72
N GLY A 9 34.52 56.90 54.73
CA GLY A 9 33.76 57.52 53.62
C GLY A 9 34.48 57.28 52.26
N ALA A 10 33.90 56.98 51.11
CA ALA A 10 32.51 56.90 50.62
C ALA A 10 32.48 56.11 49.27
N THR A 11 31.25 55.93 48.74
CA THR A 11 30.83 55.43 47.41
C THR A 11 30.91 53.93 47.16
N GLY A 12 29.76 53.27 47.35
CA GLY A 12 29.52 51.91 46.89
C GLY A 12 29.15 51.85 45.41
N ILE A 13 29.53 50.74 44.78
CA ILE A 13 28.81 50.10 43.68
C ILE A 13 28.79 48.62 44.05
N VAL A 14 27.60 48.09 44.34
CA VAL A 14 27.37 46.66 44.50
C VAL A 14 27.26 46.10 43.08
N THR A 15 28.30 45.42 42.60
CA THR A 15 28.16 44.48 41.49
C THR A 15 27.39 43.28 42.03
N ALA A 16 26.10 43.22 41.71
CA ALA A 16 25.30 42.04 41.84
C ALA A 16 25.89 40.93 40.97
N GLU A 17 26.20 39.78 41.57
CA GLU A 17 26.38 38.53 40.86
C GLU A 17 25.13 38.26 40.02
N SER A 18 25.28 38.17 38.70
CA SER A 18 24.18 37.77 37.84
C SER A 18 24.01 36.26 37.94
N THR A 19 23.00 35.84 38.69
CA THR A 19 22.39 34.52 38.54
C THR A 19 21.82 34.42 37.13
N ALA A 20 22.55 33.76 36.23
CA ALA A 20 22.05 33.43 34.91
C ALA A 20 20.96 32.36 35.03
N ASP A 21 19.85 32.67 34.38
CA ASP A 21 18.55 32.00 34.35
C ASP A 21 18.66 30.56 33.77
N SER A 22 18.35 29.55 34.59
CA SER A 22 18.49 28.12 34.27
C SER A 22 17.13 27.46 33.96
N THR A 23 16.38 27.99 32.99
CA THR A 23 15.14 27.35 32.51
C THR A 23 15.21 26.93 31.06
N ALA A 24 16.35 26.35 30.64
CA ALA A 24 16.38 25.56 29.42
C ALA A 24 15.62 24.25 29.65
N ALA A 25 14.64 23.93 28.79
CA ALA A 25 13.85 22.71 28.89
C ALA A 25 14.76 21.48 28.96
N SER A 26 14.57 20.63 29.97
CA SER A 26 15.31 19.37 30.12
C SER A 26 14.79 18.37 29.10
N TRP A 27 15.63 18.01 28.14
CA TRP A 27 15.35 17.01 27.13
C TRP A 27 16.56 16.08 26.95
N THR A 28 16.30 14.90 26.40
CA THR A 28 17.30 13.87 26.12
C THR A 28 17.11 13.35 24.71
N LEU A 29 18.20 13.14 24.00
CA LEU A 29 18.23 12.47 22.71
C LEU A 29 18.80 11.06 22.93
N THR A 30 18.05 10.04 22.55
CA THR A 30 18.52 8.65 22.54
C THR A 30 19.19 8.35 21.20
N LEU A 31 20.36 7.75 21.26
CA LEU A 31 21.11 7.25 20.11
C LEU A 31 21.24 5.73 20.27
N ASN A 32 20.79 4.98 19.28
CA ASN A 32 20.83 3.51 19.30
C ASN A 32 21.57 3.00 18.07
N GLY A 33 22.44 2.00 18.25
CA GLY A 33 23.18 1.35 17.18
C GLY A 33 23.91 0.13 17.70
N VAL A 34 25.22 0.04 17.45
CA VAL A 34 26.11 -0.96 18.08
C VAL A 34 26.17 -0.73 19.59
N GLY A 35 26.17 0.55 19.99
CA GLY A 35 26.02 1.01 21.36
C GLY A 35 24.69 1.74 21.57
N GLU A 36 24.40 2.06 22.82
CA GLU A 36 23.29 2.94 23.21
C GLU A 36 23.87 4.12 23.97
N GLU A 37 23.52 5.33 23.56
CA GLU A 37 23.94 6.58 24.21
C GLU A 37 22.74 7.49 24.45
N THR A 38 22.74 8.18 25.59
CA THR A 38 21.73 9.20 25.91
C THR A 38 22.39 10.56 26.03
N VAL A 39 22.13 11.43 25.07
CA VAL A 39 22.66 12.80 25.03
C VAL A 39 21.69 13.75 25.71
N SER A 40 22.06 14.26 26.88
CA SER A 40 21.29 15.32 27.55
C SER A 40 21.44 16.67 26.82
N ALA A 41 20.49 17.58 27.02
CA ALA A 41 20.57 18.95 26.48
C ALA A 41 21.91 19.65 26.77
N ASP A 42 22.49 19.44 27.96
CA ASP A 42 23.79 20.03 28.31
C ASP A 42 24.96 19.33 27.64
N ALA A 43 24.89 18.01 27.46
CA ALA A 43 25.89 17.26 26.70
C ALA A 43 25.87 17.69 25.22
N PHE A 44 24.68 17.81 24.63
CA PHE A 44 24.50 18.30 23.27
C PHE A 44 25.11 19.70 23.07
N ARG A 45 24.90 20.62 24.01
CA ARG A 45 25.50 21.96 23.96
C ARG A 45 27.02 21.95 24.05
N LYS A 46 27.60 21.01 24.81
CA LYS A 46 29.06 20.85 24.88
C LYS A 46 29.61 20.35 23.55
N ILE A 47 28.96 19.37 22.93
CA ILE A 47 29.31 18.88 21.59
C ILE A 47 29.22 20.04 20.58
N LYS A 48 28.09 20.77 20.58
CA LYS A 48 27.87 21.96 19.74
C LYS A 48 28.93 23.05 19.94
N ALA A 49 29.43 23.24 21.15
CA ALA A 49 30.45 24.25 21.44
C ALA A 49 31.84 23.89 20.88
N GLY A 50 32.14 22.59 20.69
CA GLY A 50 33.37 22.12 20.07
C GLY A 50 33.25 22.00 18.55
N ASP A 51 32.23 21.26 18.10
CA ASP A 51 32.11 20.74 16.73
C ASP A 51 30.76 21.09 16.09
N GLY A 52 30.10 22.15 16.57
CA GLY A 52 28.82 22.59 16.05
C GLY A 52 28.90 23.22 14.65
N ILE A 53 27.78 23.21 13.96
CA ILE A 53 27.60 23.79 12.62
C ILE A 53 26.41 24.75 12.59
N THR A 54 26.43 25.65 11.61
CA THR A 54 25.34 26.59 11.34
C THR A 54 24.86 26.43 9.90
N TYR A 55 23.55 26.28 9.73
CA TYR A 55 22.88 26.25 8.43
C TYR A 55 22.00 27.50 8.28
N THR A 56 22.11 28.20 7.16
CA THR A 56 21.24 29.33 6.82
C THR A 56 20.25 28.93 5.75
N ALA A 57 18.97 28.91 6.10
CA ALA A 57 17.87 28.58 5.20
C ALA A 57 17.59 29.73 4.21
N SER A 58 16.87 29.40 3.13
CA SER A 58 16.55 30.33 2.04
C SER A 58 15.70 31.53 2.47
N ASP A 59 14.94 31.40 3.57
CA ASP A 59 14.16 32.47 4.20
C ASP A 59 15.01 33.41 5.07
N GLY A 60 16.31 33.12 5.21
CA GLY A 60 17.26 33.86 6.06
C GLY A 60 17.35 33.34 7.49
N SER A 61 16.59 32.31 7.87
CA SER A 61 16.66 31.70 9.20
C SER A 61 17.98 30.96 9.40
N SER A 62 18.69 31.23 10.50
CA SER A 62 19.99 30.65 10.81
C SER A 62 19.90 29.63 11.94
N TYR A 63 19.97 28.34 11.62
CA TYR A 63 19.91 27.23 12.54
C TYR A 63 21.31 26.82 13.01
N THR A 64 21.50 26.56 14.30
CA THR A 64 22.79 26.15 14.86
C THR A 64 22.64 24.89 15.70
N GLY A 65 23.53 23.93 15.50
CA GLY A 65 23.37 22.55 15.95
C GLY A 65 24.63 21.70 15.88
N VAL A 66 24.44 20.39 15.98
CA VAL A 66 25.49 19.37 15.87
C VAL A 66 25.34 18.64 14.52
N PRO A 67 26.43 18.31 13.80
CA PRO A 67 26.36 17.47 12.62
C PRO A 67 25.75 16.10 12.93
N LEU A 68 24.80 15.64 12.11
CA LEU A 68 24.19 14.31 12.28
C LEU A 68 25.24 13.19 12.27
N LYS A 69 26.24 13.31 11.38
CA LYS A 69 27.36 12.37 11.26
C LYS A 69 28.14 12.19 12.57
N LEU A 70 28.29 13.28 13.35
CA LEU A 70 28.97 13.22 14.64
C LEU A 70 28.13 12.48 15.69
N LEU A 71 26.81 12.69 15.69
CA LEU A 71 25.90 12.01 16.63
C LEU A 71 25.85 10.50 16.36
N ILE A 72 25.70 10.09 15.10
CA ILE A 72 25.64 8.66 14.78
C ILE A 72 26.99 7.96 14.99
N GLY A 73 28.11 8.67 14.82
CA GLY A 73 29.45 8.16 15.15
C GLY A 73 29.64 7.85 16.65
N MET A 74 28.71 8.26 17.51
CA MET A 74 28.73 7.87 18.93
C MET A 74 28.27 6.43 19.14
N VAL A 75 27.55 5.83 18.18
CA VAL A 75 26.86 4.54 18.32
C VAL A 75 27.00 3.61 17.11
N ASP A 76 27.75 3.98 16.07
CA ASP A 76 27.94 3.15 14.87
C ASP A 76 29.00 2.04 15.05
N ASP A 77 29.86 2.14 16.07
CA ASP A 77 30.73 1.09 16.57
C ASP A 77 31.02 1.21 18.08
N ALA A 78 32.15 0.67 18.56
CA ALA A 78 32.55 0.70 19.97
C ALA A 78 33.38 1.93 20.38
N ASP A 79 33.76 2.80 19.43
CA ASP A 79 34.52 4.04 19.65
C ASP A 79 33.60 5.27 19.45
N PRO A 80 32.99 5.80 20.52
CA PRO A 80 32.02 6.89 20.42
C PRO A 80 32.62 8.24 19.99
N ALA A 81 33.94 8.31 19.78
CA ALA A 81 34.63 9.51 19.33
C ALA A 81 34.73 9.63 17.81
N THR A 82 34.44 8.57 17.05
CA THR A 82 34.69 8.54 15.60
C THR A 82 33.59 7.87 14.82
N PHE A 83 33.26 8.43 13.66
CA PHE A 83 32.39 7.78 12.69
C PHE A 83 33.08 6.62 11.97
N ASN A 84 32.47 5.44 11.96
CA ASN A 84 32.97 4.25 11.29
C ASN A 84 32.64 4.24 9.79
N ALA A 85 33.55 4.79 9.00
CA ALA A 85 33.42 4.83 7.55
C ALA A 85 33.37 3.45 6.87
N THR A 86 33.86 2.39 7.52
CA THR A 86 33.82 1.03 6.95
C THR A 86 32.41 0.47 7.03
N ARG A 87 31.77 0.52 8.21
CA ARG A 87 30.37 0.11 8.39
C ARG A 87 29.41 0.98 7.58
N ALA A 88 29.69 2.27 7.49
CA ALA A 88 28.93 3.18 6.62
C ALA A 88 29.00 2.77 5.14
N ALA A 89 30.15 2.29 4.67
CA ALA A 89 30.32 1.78 3.32
C ALA A 89 29.67 0.40 3.09
N GLU A 90 29.55 -0.42 4.14
CA GLU A 90 28.76 -1.66 4.13
C GLU A 90 27.26 -1.37 4.03
N GLY A 91 26.82 -0.23 4.57
CA GLY A 91 25.44 0.26 4.51
C GLY A 91 24.63 -0.11 5.75
N TYR A 92 23.79 0.83 6.19
CA TYR A 92 22.78 0.65 7.23
C TYR A 92 21.75 1.77 7.10
N SER A 93 20.61 1.65 7.79
CA SER A 93 19.60 2.70 7.84
C SER A 93 19.78 3.59 9.07
N ILE A 94 19.62 4.90 8.89
CA ILE A 94 19.59 5.92 9.95
C ILE A 94 18.15 6.40 10.09
N ILE A 95 17.48 5.99 11.16
CA ILE A 95 16.10 6.34 11.48
C ILE A 95 16.11 7.49 12.48
N ILE A 96 15.51 8.63 12.10
CA ILE A 96 15.34 9.80 12.96
C ILE A 96 13.86 9.91 13.31
N ARG A 97 13.56 9.82 14.60
CA ARG A 97 12.19 9.71 15.11
C ARG A 97 11.81 10.91 15.99
N ALA A 98 10.65 11.49 15.68
CA ALA A 98 10.02 12.53 16.47
C ALA A 98 9.14 11.96 17.59
N THR A 99 8.76 12.78 18.59
CA THR A 99 7.94 12.31 19.74
C THR A 99 6.51 11.92 19.39
N ASP A 100 6.03 12.28 18.21
CA ASP A 100 4.77 11.82 17.65
C ASP A 100 4.91 10.57 16.79
N TRP A 101 6.05 9.86 16.90
CA TRP A 101 6.34 8.58 16.23
C TRP A 101 6.41 8.68 14.70
N HIS A 102 6.65 9.89 14.20
CA HIS A 102 6.93 10.11 12.80
C HIS A 102 8.42 9.95 12.53
N ASP A 103 8.75 9.24 11.44
CA ASP A 103 10.13 8.86 11.11
C ASP A 103 10.62 9.52 9.81
N ARG A 104 11.93 9.75 9.77
CA ARG A 104 12.70 9.98 8.55
C ARG A 104 13.83 8.97 8.50
N ILE A 105 14.02 8.37 7.33
CA ILE A 105 15.03 7.34 7.11
C ILE A 105 16.04 7.89 6.08
N PHE A 106 17.31 7.75 6.40
CA PHE A 106 18.45 8.16 5.59
C PHE A 106 19.48 7.02 5.50
N SER A 107 20.35 7.08 4.50
CA SER A 107 21.52 6.22 4.38
C SER A 107 22.80 6.97 4.77
N PRO A 108 23.83 6.30 5.31
CA PRO A 108 25.16 6.86 5.48
C PRO A 108 25.75 7.45 4.20
N SER A 109 25.32 6.95 3.02
CA SER A 109 25.74 7.50 1.73
C SER A 109 25.19 8.90 1.44
N ASP A 110 24.13 9.30 2.14
CA ASP A 110 23.53 10.63 2.00
C ASP A 110 24.30 11.68 2.82
N LEU A 111 25.07 11.25 3.82
CA LEU A 111 25.71 12.15 4.78
C LEU A 111 26.97 12.80 4.23
N THR A 112 26.98 14.12 4.26
CA THR A 112 28.20 14.94 4.19
C THR A 112 28.64 15.33 5.61
N ASP A 113 29.86 15.87 5.73
CA ASP A 113 30.41 16.26 7.04
C ASP A 113 29.60 17.39 7.72
N THR A 114 28.94 18.24 6.93
CA THR A 114 28.26 19.45 7.44
C THR A 114 26.84 19.66 6.90
N GLY A 115 26.38 18.87 5.94
CA GLY A 115 25.11 19.11 5.24
C GLY A 115 23.86 18.69 5.99
N PHE A 116 24.00 17.94 7.09
CA PHE A 116 22.91 17.51 7.96
C PHE A 116 23.14 18.06 9.38
N CYS A 117 22.35 19.07 9.76
CA CYS A 117 22.42 19.76 11.04
C CYS A 117 21.22 19.37 11.92
N VAL A 118 21.51 18.73 13.06
CA VAL A 118 20.54 18.57 14.15
C VAL A 118 20.64 19.82 15.01
N ALA A 119 19.72 20.76 14.85
CA ALA A 119 19.75 22.06 15.51
C ALA A 119 18.92 22.08 16.80
N ASP A 120 19.42 22.78 17.83
CA ASP A 120 18.70 23.12 19.07
C ASP A 120 18.38 24.63 19.15
N SER A 121 18.79 25.41 18.14
CA SER A 121 18.68 26.87 18.15
C SER A 121 18.48 27.46 16.75
N VAL A 122 17.76 28.58 16.68
CA VAL A 122 17.51 29.36 15.45
C VAL A 122 17.65 30.86 15.75
N ASN A 123 18.32 31.59 14.85
CA ASN A 123 18.56 33.03 14.96
C ASN A 123 19.18 33.46 16.31
N GLY A 124 20.04 32.62 16.88
CA GLY A 124 20.68 32.84 18.18
C GLY A 124 19.79 32.60 19.40
N GLY A 125 18.53 32.19 19.20
CA GLY A 125 17.57 31.84 20.26
C GLY A 125 17.19 30.36 20.26
N LEU A 126 16.31 29.97 21.19
CA LEU A 126 15.73 28.63 21.24
C LEU A 126 14.81 28.39 20.04
N LEU A 127 14.68 27.12 19.64
CA LEU A 127 13.68 26.71 18.66
C LEU A 127 12.25 27.07 19.11
N PRO A 128 11.38 27.52 18.19
CA PRO A 128 9.96 27.64 18.48
C PRO A 128 9.37 26.24 18.79
N LYS A 129 8.31 26.19 19.59
CA LYS A 129 7.64 24.91 19.89
C LYS A 129 7.02 24.28 18.65
N GLN A 130 6.47 25.13 17.77
CA GLN A 130 5.80 24.72 16.54
C GLN A 130 5.92 25.84 15.48
N ASP A 131 5.81 25.47 14.21
CA ASP A 131 5.60 26.35 13.07
C ASP A 131 4.52 25.74 12.18
N GLY A 132 3.39 26.45 12.01
CA GLY A 132 2.15 25.85 11.51
C GLY A 132 1.74 24.62 12.35
N ASP A 133 1.50 23.50 11.66
CA ASP A 133 1.14 22.20 12.27
C ASP A 133 2.37 21.36 12.67
N ILE A 134 3.59 21.84 12.40
CA ILE A 134 4.83 21.08 12.62
C ILE A 134 5.38 21.40 14.01
N LYS A 135 5.57 20.37 14.84
CA LYS A 135 6.32 20.50 16.10
C LYS A 135 7.82 20.56 15.82
N ILE A 136 8.51 21.53 16.43
CA ILE A 136 9.92 21.83 16.11
C ILE A 136 10.86 21.57 17.29
N ALA A 137 10.58 22.12 18.48
CA ALA A 137 11.43 21.90 19.66
C ALA A 137 11.30 20.46 20.20
N PRO A 138 12.35 19.87 20.82
CA PRO A 138 13.60 20.51 21.24
C PRO A 138 14.74 20.47 20.21
N LEU A 139 14.63 19.62 19.18
CA LEU A 139 15.64 19.41 18.15
C LEU A 139 14.98 19.32 16.77
N ILE A 140 15.63 19.87 15.75
CA ILE A 140 15.17 19.80 14.35
C ILE A 140 16.31 19.40 13.42
N LEU A 141 16.05 18.52 12.45
CA LEU A 141 16.96 18.21 11.36
C LEU A 141 16.72 19.17 10.20
N VAL A 142 17.76 19.93 9.86
CA VAL A 142 17.82 20.87 8.73
C VAL A 142 19.20 20.81 8.09
N GLY A 143 19.38 21.35 6.89
CA GLY A 143 20.70 21.43 6.28
C GLY A 143 20.62 21.58 4.76
N GLU A 144 21.76 21.87 4.14
CA GLU A 144 21.84 22.06 2.69
C GLU A 144 21.68 20.74 1.91
N ASP A 145 22.08 19.62 2.53
CA ASP A 145 22.00 18.28 1.92
C ASP A 145 20.78 17.48 2.39
N VAL A 146 19.95 18.05 3.28
CA VAL A 146 18.67 17.46 3.67
C VAL A 146 17.67 17.63 2.51
N PRO A 147 17.12 16.55 1.93
CA PRO A 147 16.20 16.68 0.81
C PRO A 147 14.95 17.51 1.17
N PRO A 148 14.36 18.24 0.19
CA PRO A 148 13.12 18.98 0.41
C PRO A 148 12.02 18.10 1.03
N GLY A 149 11.37 18.58 2.10
CA GLY A 149 10.32 17.84 2.82
C GLY A 149 10.81 16.74 3.79
N MET A 150 12.11 16.44 3.81
CA MET A 150 12.71 15.45 4.71
C MET A 150 13.18 16.02 6.06
N GLY A 151 13.08 17.34 6.25
CA GLY A 151 13.28 17.95 7.57
C GLY A 151 12.29 17.37 8.60
N ILE A 152 12.76 17.19 9.83
CA ILE A 152 11.97 16.64 10.93
C ILE A 152 12.29 17.37 12.23
N GLY A 153 11.25 17.88 12.89
CA GLY A 153 11.35 18.56 14.18
C GLY A 153 10.97 17.64 15.34
N ASN A 154 11.18 18.13 16.56
CA ASN A 154 10.77 17.46 17.79
C ASN A 154 11.36 16.04 17.92
N ILE A 155 12.64 15.92 17.53
CA ILE A 155 13.42 14.67 17.54
C ILE A 155 13.73 14.25 18.97
N MET A 156 13.57 12.97 19.28
CA MET A 156 14.05 12.35 20.53
C MET A 156 14.91 11.11 20.33
N ASP A 157 14.86 10.49 19.15
CA ASP A 157 15.54 9.22 18.91
C ASP A 157 16.21 9.21 17.54
N ILE A 158 17.45 8.73 17.50
CA ILE A 158 18.18 8.40 16.28
C ILE A 158 18.66 6.95 16.43
N THR A 159 18.15 6.08 15.57
CA THR A 159 18.43 4.64 15.60
C THR A 159 19.13 4.22 14.32
N LEU A 160 20.25 3.50 14.46
CA LEU A 160 20.97 2.84 13.39
C LEU A 160 20.53 1.38 13.34
N THR A 161 20.18 0.88 12.15
CA THR A 161 19.73 -0.51 11.99
C THR A 161 20.28 -1.12 10.71
N GLY A 162 20.54 -2.42 10.77
CA GLY A 162 21.06 -3.24 9.67
C GLY A 162 22.17 -4.18 10.11
N ALA A 163 22.52 -5.14 9.25
CA ALA A 163 23.53 -6.16 9.53
C ALA A 163 24.88 -5.56 9.96
N ALA A 164 25.26 -4.44 9.33
CA ALA A 164 26.49 -3.72 9.67
C ALA A 164 26.48 -3.19 11.11
N ILE A 165 25.32 -2.97 11.72
CA ILE A 165 25.15 -2.42 13.08
C ILE A 165 24.89 -3.53 14.10
N THR A 166 23.91 -4.41 13.87
CA THR A 166 23.49 -5.38 14.88
C THR A 166 24.46 -6.57 15.02
N GLY A 167 25.28 -6.83 13.99
CA GLY A 167 26.14 -8.01 13.94
C GLY A 167 25.37 -9.33 13.88
N GLU A 168 24.04 -9.27 13.86
CA GLU A 168 23.18 -10.40 13.62
C GLU A 168 23.28 -10.75 12.14
N THR A 169 23.48 -12.05 11.83
CA THR A 169 23.15 -12.54 10.50
C THR A 169 21.64 -12.45 10.39
N GLU A 170 21.17 -11.33 9.84
CA GLU A 170 19.76 -11.05 9.66
C GLU A 170 19.04 -12.24 9.06
N ASP A 171 17.83 -12.51 9.57
CA ASP A 171 16.93 -13.51 9.01
C ASP A 171 16.84 -13.29 7.50
N ALA A 172 17.15 -14.36 6.75
CA ALA A 172 17.14 -14.35 5.31
C ALA A 172 15.75 -13.93 4.80
N VAL A 173 15.65 -12.74 4.20
CA VAL A 173 14.43 -12.30 3.53
C VAL A 173 14.23 -13.19 2.32
N SER A 174 13.25 -14.07 2.42
CA SER A 174 13.01 -15.12 1.44
C SER A 174 11.72 -14.87 0.67
N LEU A 175 11.73 -15.24 -0.59
CA LEU A 175 10.59 -15.20 -1.50
C LEU A 175 10.19 -16.63 -1.86
N MET A 176 8.90 -16.95 -1.76
CA MET A 176 8.35 -18.19 -2.29
C MET A 176 7.79 -17.94 -3.69
N VAL A 177 8.22 -18.71 -4.68
CA VAL A 177 7.66 -18.69 -6.04
C VAL A 177 6.89 -20.00 -6.23
N ILE A 178 5.65 -19.92 -6.67
CA ILE A 178 4.72 -21.05 -6.80
C ILE A 178 4.08 -21.01 -8.18
N ARG A 179 3.94 -22.18 -8.80
CA ARG A 179 3.08 -22.40 -9.96
C ARG A 179 1.99 -23.38 -9.60
N TYR A 180 0.74 -22.98 -9.82
CA TYR A 180 -0.43 -23.82 -9.63
C TYR A 180 -0.83 -24.56 -10.92
N ASP A 181 -1.70 -25.56 -10.78
CA ASP A 181 -2.36 -26.24 -11.89
C ASP A 181 -3.49 -25.37 -12.50
N GLU A 182 -4.11 -25.85 -13.59
CA GLU A 182 -5.14 -25.09 -14.32
C GLU A 182 -6.36 -24.72 -13.45
N GLU A 183 -6.62 -25.47 -12.39
CA GLU A 183 -7.75 -25.27 -11.47
C GLU A 183 -7.37 -24.41 -10.24
N GLY A 184 -6.10 -24.02 -10.13
CA GLY A 184 -5.56 -23.16 -9.08
C GLY A 184 -5.42 -23.81 -7.70
N GLY A 185 -5.79 -25.08 -7.56
CA GLY A 185 -5.89 -25.77 -6.27
C GLY A 185 -4.68 -26.64 -5.91
N ASN A 186 -3.88 -27.07 -6.88
CA ASN A 186 -2.69 -27.88 -6.63
C ASN A 186 -1.40 -27.18 -7.07
N VAL A 187 -0.34 -27.31 -6.27
CA VAL A 187 0.99 -26.80 -6.61
C VAL A 187 1.68 -27.75 -7.60
N LEU A 188 1.99 -27.27 -8.80
CA LEU A 188 2.77 -28.01 -9.80
C LEU A 188 4.26 -27.92 -9.53
N ASN A 189 4.74 -26.73 -9.12
CA ASN A 189 6.13 -26.49 -8.79
C ASN A 189 6.24 -25.31 -7.81
N ALA A 190 7.20 -25.37 -6.90
CA ALA A 190 7.47 -24.29 -5.98
C ALA A 190 8.95 -24.26 -5.58
N THR A 191 9.46 -23.07 -5.32
CA THR A 191 10.79 -22.88 -4.75
C THR A 191 10.76 -21.72 -3.76
N THR A 192 11.70 -21.75 -2.81
CA THR A 192 11.95 -20.62 -1.91
C THR A 192 13.38 -20.16 -2.12
N ILE A 193 13.55 -18.88 -2.37
CA ILE A 193 14.84 -18.25 -2.67
C ILE A 193 15.07 -17.08 -1.72
N ASP A 194 16.32 -16.94 -1.27
CA ASP A 194 16.74 -15.82 -0.44
C ASP A 194 17.13 -14.61 -1.31
N CYS A 195 16.92 -13.39 -0.82
CA CYS A 195 17.24 -12.17 -1.57
C CYS A 195 18.74 -12.03 -1.87
N ARG A 196 19.64 -12.52 -0.99
CA ARG A 196 21.10 -12.50 -1.27
C ARG A 196 21.41 -13.49 -2.38
N TRP A 197 20.78 -14.66 -2.38
CA TRP A 197 20.88 -15.62 -3.48
C TRP A 197 20.41 -15.00 -4.80
N MET A 198 19.26 -14.30 -4.81
CA MET A 198 18.75 -13.60 -6.00
C MET A 198 19.76 -12.59 -6.55
N ARG A 199 20.33 -11.73 -5.69
CA ARG A 199 21.38 -10.77 -6.06
C ARG A 199 22.62 -11.44 -6.66
N ASP A 200 23.06 -12.55 -6.07
CA ASP A 200 24.32 -13.19 -6.42
C ASP A 200 24.23 -14.10 -7.65
N HIS A 201 23.03 -14.59 -8.01
CA HIS A 201 22.84 -15.62 -9.03
C HIS A 201 21.92 -15.22 -10.20
N LEU A 202 21.10 -14.18 -10.05
CA LEU A 202 20.19 -13.70 -11.10
C LEU A 202 20.64 -12.34 -11.66
N PRO A 203 20.24 -11.97 -12.89
CA PRO A 203 20.55 -10.66 -13.44
C PRO A 203 20.01 -9.53 -12.58
N VAL A 204 20.89 -8.63 -12.16
CA VAL A 204 20.51 -7.42 -11.43
C VAL A 204 19.93 -6.40 -12.41
N GLN A 205 18.70 -5.97 -12.13
CA GLN A 205 17.98 -4.92 -12.82
C GLN A 205 17.98 -3.63 -11.99
N GLY A 206 17.96 -2.49 -12.66
CA GLY A 206 18.19 -1.20 -12.01
C GLY A 206 19.66 -0.97 -11.65
N ASP A 207 20.03 0.29 -11.46
CA ASP A 207 21.41 0.71 -11.18
C ASP A 207 21.61 1.23 -9.74
N GLY A 208 20.53 1.32 -8.95
CA GLY A 208 20.55 1.91 -7.61
C GLY A 208 20.82 3.42 -7.60
N ALA A 209 20.76 4.09 -8.76
CA ALA A 209 21.02 5.53 -8.90
C ALA A 209 19.87 6.26 -9.59
N THR A 210 19.33 5.67 -10.66
CA THR A 210 18.16 6.15 -11.40
C THR A 210 16.91 5.98 -10.54
N THR A 211 16.20 7.08 -10.32
CA THR A 211 14.98 7.09 -9.50
C THR A 211 13.76 6.79 -10.35
N TYR A 212 12.90 5.89 -9.90
CA TYR A 212 11.62 5.56 -10.51
C TYR A 212 10.47 5.94 -9.59
N SER A 213 9.38 6.44 -10.17
CA SER A 213 8.20 6.89 -9.44
C SER A 213 6.94 6.13 -9.86
N PHE A 214 6.06 5.83 -8.90
CA PHE A 214 4.66 5.54 -9.20
C PHE A 214 3.81 6.76 -8.89
N GLN A 215 2.94 7.13 -9.82
CA GLN A 215 2.06 8.28 -9.62
C GLN A 215 0.96 7.98 -8.57
N GLY A 216 0.78 8.89 -7.61
CA GLY A 216 -0.36 8.87 -6.71
C GLY A 216 -1.66 9.43 -7.32
N PRO A 217 -2.74 9.54 -6.53
CA PRO A 217 -3.97 10.19 -7.00
C PRO A 217 -3.74 11.66 -7.33
N THR A 218 -4.44 12.16 -8.35
CA THR A 218 -4.25 13.53 -8.85
C THR A 218 -4.87 14.60 -7.95
N PHE A 219 -5.88 14.23 -7.15
CA PHE A 219 -6.73 15.15 -6.38
C PHE A 219 -7.36 16.27 -7.22
N ASP A 220 -7.50 16.04 -8.53
CA ASP A 220 -8.04 16.97 -9.50
C ASP A 220 -9.23 16.31 -10.20
N THR A 221 -10.44 16.74 -9.84
CA THR A 221 -11.68 16.17 -10.40
C THR A 221 -11.85 16.47 -11.90
N ALA A 222 -11.11 17.43 -12.45
CA ALA A 222 -11.11 17.72 -13.89
C ALA A 222 -10.07 16.90 -14.67
N ASP A 223 -9.13 16.23 -13.97
CA ASP A 223 -8.01 15.51 -14.55
C ASP A 223 -7.64 14.29 -13.69
N LEU A 224 -8.50 13.27 -13.75
CA LEU A 224 -8.36 12.05 -12.94
C LEU A 224 -7.16 11.19 -13.36
N TRP A 225 -6.91 11.09 -14.66
CA TRP A 225 -5.90 10.17 -15.21
C TRP A 225 -4.54 10.83 -15.43
N ASN A 226 -4.47 12.17 -15.46
CA ASN A 226 -3.25 12.94 -15.73
C ASN A 226 -2.33 12.31 -16.80
N PRO A 227 -2.66 12.44 -18.10
CA PRO A 227 -1.82 11.94 -19.19
C PRO A 227 -0.42 12.54 -19.29
N LYS A 228 -0.10 13.59 -18.50
CA LYS A 228 1.25 14.16 -18.42
C LYS A 228 2.10 13.54 -17.32
N GLU A 229 1.45 12.82 -16.40
CA GLU A 229 2.08 12.08 -15.32
C GLU A 229 2.99 12.97 -14.46
N ASP A 230 2.55 14.21 -14.21
CA ASP A 230 3.32 15.27 -13.55
C ASP A 230 2.80 15.66 -12.15
N LYS A 231 1.82 14.92 -11.60
CA LYS A 231 1.21 15.17 -10.29
C LYS A 231 1.51 14.04 -9.31
N ASN A 232 1.82 14.37 -8.05
CA ASN A 232 1.93 13.43 -6.93
C ASN A 232 2.93 12.27 -7.15
N LEU A 233 4.12 12.61 -7.63
CA LEU A 233 5.19 11.65 -7.97
C LEU A 233 6.06 11.21 -6.78
N GLU A 234 5.97 11.94 -5.66
CA GLU A 234 6.78 11.70 -4.46
C GLU A 234 6.21 10.57 -3.57
N LYS A 235 5.02 10.04 -3.90
CA LYS A 235 4.34 9.02 -3.06
C LYS A 235 5.13 7.72 -2.97
N VAL A 236 5.61 7.23 -4.11
CA VAL A 236 6.53 6.09 -4.21
C VAL A 236 7.62 6.52 -5.17
N ARG A 237 8.81 6.79 -4.65
CA ARG A 237 9.93 7.34 -5.42
C ARG A 237 11.24 6.84 -4.86
N GLU A 238 11.86 5.88 -5.53
CA GLU A 238 13.09 5.23 -5.06
C GLU A 238 14.03 4.91 -6.22
N ALA A 239 15.31 4.66 -5.93
CA ALA A 239 16.28 4.15 -6.89
C ALA A 239 16.59 2.67 -6.58
N PRO A 240 15.87 1.71 -7.20
CA PRO A 240 15.92 0.31 -6.83
C PRO A 240 17.07 -0.45 -7.51
N ARG A 241 17.50 -1.53 -6.86
CA ARG A 241 18.10 -2.71 -7.50
C ARG A 241 17.24 -3.92 -7.20
N GLY A 242 17.06 -4.77 -8.19
CA GLY A 242 16.15 -5.90 -8.10
C GLY A 242 16.43 -6.98 -9.11
N THR A 243 15.54 -7.95 -9.17
CA THR A 243 15.54 -9.01 -10.17
C THR A 243 14.30 -8.89 -11.04
N ALA A 244 14.41 -9.18 -12.34
CA ALA A 244 13.23 -9.22 -13.20
C ALA A 244 12.24 -10.28 -12.69
N ILE A 245 10.96 -9.93 -12.60
CA ILE A 245 9.94 -10.87 -12.10
C ILE A 245 9.82 -12.08 -13.03
N SER A 246 10.04 -11.91 -14.35
CA SER A 246 10.10 -13.02 -15.31
C SER A 246 11.16 -14.06 -14.95
N ASP A 247 12.37 -13.62 -14.54
CA ASP A 247 13.46 -14.52 -14.14
C ASP A 247 13.09 -15.31 -12.87
N LEU A 248 12.31 -14.69 -11.96
CA LEU A 248 11.80 -15.35 -10.76
C LEU A 248 10.74 -16.40 -11.11
N CYS A 249 9.80 -16.04 -12.00
CA CYS A 249 8.78 -16.96 -12.50
C CYS A 249 9.39 -18.18 -13.22
N ASP A 250 10.47 -17.97 -13.98
CA ASP A 250 11.16 -19.03 -14.72
C ASP A 250 11.72 -20.15 -13.82
N LEU A 251 12.01 -19.85 -12.54
CA LEU A 251 12.47 -20.84 -11.56
C LEU A 251 11.46 -21.96 -11.31
N VAL A 252 10.17 -21.70 -11.54
CA VAL A 252 9.08 -22.70 -11.41
C VAL A 252 8.48 -23.12 -12.75
N GLY A 253 9.19 -22.83 -13.85
CA GLY A 253 8.77 -23.17 -15.22
C GLY A 253 8.05 -22.04 -15.96
N GLY A 254 8.08 -20.82 -15.43
CA GLY A 254 7.62 -19.60 -16.08
C GLY A 254 6.10 -19.49 -16.23
N MET A 255 5.66 -18.31 -16.66
CA MET A 255 4.29 -18.05 -17.06
C MET A 255 4.07 -18.41 -18.53
N GLN A 256 2.84 -18.73 -18.90
CA GLN A 256 2.35 -18.86 -20.28
C GLN A 256 1.44 -17.68 -20.63
N GLU A 257 1.24 -17.45 -21.94
CA GLU A 257 0.31 -16.41 -22.40
C GLU A 257 -1.08 -16.62 -21.77
N GLY A 258 -1.58 -15.55 -21.16
CA GLY A 258 -2.81 -15.54 -20.41
C GLY A 258 -2.62 -15.68 -18.90
N ASP A 259 -1.61 -16.40 -18.40
CA ASP A 259 -1.40 -16.63 -16.97
C ASP A 259 -1.43 -15.33 -16.16
N GLU A 260 -1.92 -15.42 -14.93
CA GLU A 260 -1.93 -14.33 -13.97
C GLU A 260 -0.86 -14.58 -12.91
N LEU A 261 -0.11 -13.52 -12.58
CA LEU A 261 0.82 -13.51 -11.46
C LEU A 261 0.17 -12.75 -10.29
N ARG A 262 0.01 -13.43 -9.17
CA ARG A 262 -0.36 -12.83 -7.89
C ARG A 262 0.88 -12.62 -7.03
N MET A 263 1.05 -11.39 -6.54
CA MET A 263 2.11 -11.00 -5.61
C MET A 263 1.49 -10.73 -4.24
N THR A 264 1.87 -11.51 -3.24
CA THR A 264 1.31 -11.43 -1.89
C THR A 264 2.36 -10.87 -0.93
N SER A 265 2.01 -9.76 -0.28
CA SER A 265 2.77 -9.12 0.79
C SER A 265 2.60 -9.86 2.13
N THR A 266 3.55 -9.71 3.04
CA THR A 266 3.46 -10.26 4.41
C THR A 266 2.22 -9.76 5.17
N ASP A 267 1.79 -8.53 4.92
CA ASP A 267 0.54 -7.96 5.47
C ASP A 267 -0.73 -8.46 4.76
N GLY A 268 -0.56 -9.19 3.65
CA GLY A 268 -1.65 -9.80 2.88
C GLY A 268 -2.19 -8.93 1.77
N TYR A 269 -1.60 -7.76 1.56
CA TYR A 269 -1.89 -6.98 0.38
C TYR A 269 -1.50 -7.76 -0.87
N VAL A 270 -2.38 -7.75 -1.87
CA VAL A 270 -2.22 -8.50 -3.11
C VAL A 270 -2.23 -7.57 -4.30
N VAL A 271 -1.24 -7.73 -5.18
CA VAL A 271 -1.24 -7.16 -6.52
C VAL A 271 -1.17 -8.28 -7.55
N GLU A 272 -2.02 -8.17 -8.56
CA GLU A 272 -2.11 -9.12 -9.67
C GLU A 272 -1.71 -8.43 -10.96
N LEU A 273 -0.95 -9.14 -11.78
CA LEU A 273 -0.47 -8.68 -13.09
C LEU A 273 -0.56 -9.83 -14.09
N MET A 274 -0.81 -9.52 -15.35
CA MET A 274 -0.93 -10.54 -16.40
C MET A 274 0.44 -10.91 -16.97
N TYR A 275 0.49 -12.04 -17.69
CA TYR A 275 1.63 -12.45 -18.50
C TYR A 275 2.25 -11.28 -19.29
N GLU A 276 1.42 -10.44 -19.91
CA GLU A 276 1.89 -9.33 -20.72
C GLU A 276 2.62 -8.27 -19.90
N ASN A 277 2.25 -8.07 -18.64
CA ASN A 277 2.96 -7.14 -17.76
C ASN A 277 4.34 -7.67 -17.33
N ILE A 278 4.56 -8.98 -17.41
CA ILE A 278 5.79 -9.63 -16.90
C ILE A 278 6.74 -10.03 -18.04
N TYR A 279 6.23 -10.70 -19.08
CA TYR A 279 7.04 -11.27 -20.17
C TYR A 279 7.05 -10.43 -21.44
N THR A 280 6.00 -9.62 -21.69
CA THR A 280 5.91 -8.77 -22.89
C THR A 280 5.41 -7.35 -22.54
N PRO A 281 6.07 -6.66 -21.59
CA PRO A 281 5.58 -5.37 -21.11
C PRO A 281 5.51 -4.36 -22.24
N ARG A 282 4.49 -3.48 -22.19
CA ARG A 282 4.45 -2.33 -23.09
C ARG A 282 5.62 -1.41 -22.80
N GLU A 283 6.04 -0.68 -23.84
CA GLU A 283 7.24 0.16 -23.78
C GLU A 283 7.19 1.17 -22.63
N ASN A 284 6.04 1.81 -22.39
CA ASN A 284 5.86 2.79 -21.31
C ASN A 284 5.87 2.18 -19.90
N GLN A 285 5.56 0.89 -19.75
CA GLN A 285 5.74 0.20 -18.46
C GLN A 285 7.21 -0.15 -18.21
N GLY A 286 7.90 -0.66 -19.23
CA GLY A 286 9.22 -1.26 -19.04
C GLY A 286 9.19 -2.53 -18.18
N THR A 287 10.38 -3.00 -17.78
CA THR A 287 10.54 -4.27 -17.06
C THR A 287 9.97 -4.20 -15.65
N ALA A 288 9.12 -5.17 -15.30
CA ALA A 288 8.69 -5.39 -13.92
C ALA A 288 9.79 -6.08 -13.11
N ILE A 289 10.22 -5.46 -12.02
CA ILE A 289 11.26 -6.00 -11.13
C ILE A 289 10.72 -6.15 -9.71
N LEU A 290 11.28 -7.13 -9.00
CA LEU A 290 11.16 -7.21 -7.56
C LEU A 290 12.44 -6.63 -6.94
N ALA A 291 12.34 -5.41 -6.41
CA ALA A 291 13.42 -4.68 -5.79
C ALA A 291 13.72 -5.23 -4.40
N TRP A 292 14.94 -5.70 -4.18
CA TRP A 292 15.44 -6.16 -2.88
C TRP A 292 16.43 -5.17 -2.26
N GLU A 293 16.67 -4.04 -2.92
CA GLU A 293 17.50 -2.94 -2.43
C GLU A 293 16.97 -1.61 -2.97
N THR A 294 17.07 -0.56 -2.16
CA THR A 294 16.92 0.83 -2.61
C THR A 294 18.11 1.64 -2.17
N ARG A 295 18.41 2.73 -2.92
CA ARG A 295 19.48 3.65 -2.52
C ARG A 295 19.29 4.24 -1.12
N LYS A 296 18.03 4.53 -0.75
CA LYS A 296 17.69 5.22 0.50
C LYS A 296 17.81 4.32 1.72
N GLU A 297 17.36 3.08 1.61
CA GLU A 297 17.23 2.19 2.78
C GLU A 297 18.26 1.04 2.77
N GLY A 298 18.96 0.81 1.65
CA GLY A 298 19.93 -0.27 1.51
C GLY A 298 19.30 -1.57 1.01
N PHE A 299 20.01 -2.68 1.23
CA PHE A 299 19.56 -4.04 0.90
C PHE A 299 18.53 -4.52 1.93
N VAL A 300 17.72 -5.54 1.62
CA VAL A 300 16.81 -6.14 2.62
C VAL A 300 17.59 -6.93 3.68
N PRO A 301 17.19 -6.89 4.96
CA PRO A 301 15.98 -6.28 5.53
C PRO A 301 16.16 -4.81 5.96
N GLU A 302 17.30 -4.15 5.75
CA GLU A 302 17.43 -2.71 6.01
C GLU A 302 16.42 -1.90 5.19
N TYR A 303 16.14 -2.36 3.97
CA TYR A 303 15.01 -1.91 3.20
C TYR A 303 13.68 -2.30 3.88
N THR A 304 13.08 -1.36 4.62
CA THR A 304 11.84 -1.59 5.39
C THR A 304 10.61 -1.80 4.52
N GLY A 305 10.69 -1.37 3.26
CA GLY A 305 9.71 -1.72 2.24
C GLY A 305 9.77 -3.19 1.80
N GLY A 306 10.80 -3.95 2.19
CA GLY A 306 11.01 -5.34 1.80
C GLY A 306 11.07 -5.53 0.28
N PRO A 307 11.05 -6.78 -0.22
CA PRO A 307 10.95 -7.02 -1.66
C PRO A 307 9.72 -6.31 -2.24
N ALA A 308 9.91 -5.41 -3.21
CA ALA A 308 8.84 -4.51 -3.67
C ALA A 308 8.75 -4.44 -5.20
N LEU A 309 7.53 -4.31 -5.74
CA LEU A 309 7.33 -4.15 -7.18
C LEU A 309 7.77 -2.75 -7.64
N PHE A 310 8.64 -2.72 -8.67
CA PHE A 310 8.90 -1.54 -9.47
C PHE A 310 8.79 -1.82 -10.96
N PHE A 311 8.38 -0.81 -11.72
CA PHE A 311 8.45 -0.80 -13.17
C PHE A 311 9.61 0.10 -13.61
N LEU A 312 10.50 -0.43 -14.43
CA LEU A 312 11.63 0.32 -14.99
C LEU A 312 11.19 1.11 -16.23
N SER A 313 10.20 1.99 -16.06
CA SER A 313 9.64 2.82 -17.14
C SER A 313 10.74 3.67 -17.81
N PRO A 314 10.77 3.79 -19.16
CA PRO A 314 11.81 4.55 -19.85
C PRO A 314 11.92 6.03 -19.46
N ASP A 315 10.81 6.65 -19.10
CA ASP A 315 10.72 8.04 -18.64
C ASP A 315 10.78 8.18 -17.11
N GLN A 316 11.04 7.06 -16.41
CA GLN A 316 11.22 6.96 -14.96
C GLN A 316 9.94 7.20 -14.14
N VAL A 317 8.78 7.25 -14.80
CA VAL A 317 7.48 7.35 -14.13
C VAL A 317 6.59 6.22 -14.63
N PHE A 318 5.96 5.49 -13.71
CA PHE A 318 4.81 4.66 -14.06
C PHE A 318 3.57 5.37 -13.54
N GLY A 319 2.90 6.08 -14.45
CA GLY A 319 1.81 6.96 -14.10
C GLY A 319 0.42 6.34 -14.17
N ASN A 320 -0.58 7.16 -13.85
CA ASN A 320 -1.97 6.74 -13.93
C ASN A 320 -2.39 6.43 -15.38
N GLN A 321 -1.83 7.16 -16.35
CA GLN A 321 -2.07 6.92 -17.76
C GLN A 321 -1.37 5.64 -18.23
N ASP A 322 -0.14 5.38 -17.78
CA ASP A 322 0.53 4.10 -18.03
C ASP A 322 -0.23 2.93 -17.45
N MET A 323 -0.72 3.01 -16.21
CA MET A 323 -1.57 1.97 -15.62
C MET A 323 -2.78 1.69 -16.51
N LYS A 324 -3.45 2.75 -16.97
CA LYS A 324 -4.62 2.65 -17.86
C LYS A 324 -4.32 1.91 -19.16
N GLU A 325 -3.14 2.14 -19.71
CA GLU A 325 -2.74 1.59 -21.00
C GLU A 325 -2.11 0.21 -20.89
N CYS A 326 -1.31 -0.03 -19.87
CA CYS A 326 -0.48 -1.23 -19.72
C CYS A 326 -1.15 -2.36 -18.96
N THR A 327 -2.12 -2.06 -18.10
CA THR A 327 -2.77 -3.06 -17.25
C THR A 327 -4.24 -3.23 -17.62
N ASP A 328 -4.78 -4.44 -17.43
CA ASP A 328 -6.20 -4.69 -17.60
C ASP A 328 -7.03 -3.80 -16.64
N PRO A 329 -8.22 -3.33 -17.06
CA PRO A 329 -9.05 -2.46 -16.23
C PRO A 329 -9.39 -3.00 -14.84
N GLY A 330 -9.47 -4.32 -14.68
CA GLY A 330 -9.71 -4.97 -13.39
C GLY A 330 -8.54 -4.88 -12.39
N TYR A 331 -7.34 -4.49 -12.84
CA TYR A 331 -6.19 -4.25 -11.96
C TYR A 331 -5.92 -2.77 -11.71
N TRP A 332 -6.73 -1.88 -12.28
CA TRP A 332 -6.61 -0.46 -12.01
C TRP A 332 -6.84 -0.19 -10.53
N ARG A 333 -5.95 0.60 -9.94
CA ARG A 333 -6.00 0.95 -8.52
C ARG A 333 -6.59 2.33 -8.36
N TYR A 334 -7.46 2.46 -7.37
CA TYR A 334 -8.16 3.69 -7.07
C TYR A 334 -7.97 4.10 -5.61
N TYR A 335 -7.93 5.41 -5.40
CA TYR A 335 -7.98 6.06 -4.12
C TYR A 335 -9.27 6.85 -4.03
N TRP A 336 -10.16 6.46 -3.13
CA TRP A 336 -11.41 7.18 -2.90
C TRP A 336 -11.18 8.38 -1.98
N CYS A 337 -11.66 9.56 -2.39
CA CYS A 337 -11.60 10.75 -1.57
C CYS A 337 -12.70 11.74 -1.93
N ALA A 338 -13.40 12.26 -0.92
CA ALA A 338 -14.41 13.32 -1.06
C ALA A 338 -15.45 13.04 -2.17
N GLY A 339 -15.91 11.79 -2.28
CA GLY A 339 -16.91 11.39 -3.27
C GLY A 339 -16.36 11.13 -4.68
N THR A 340 -15.04 11.08 -4.85
CA THR A 340 -14.38 10.85 -6.13
C THR A 340 -13.42 9.66 -6.05
N SER A 341 -13.47 8.79 -7.06
CA SER A 341 -12.52 7.69 -7.25
C SER A 341 -11.36 8.16 -8.13
N TYR A 342 -10.19 8.36 -7.54
CA TYR A 342 -8.99 8.80 -8.26
C TYR A 342 -8.13 7.59 -8.64
N PRO A 343 -7.81 7.37 -9.92
CA PRO A 343 -6.76 6.43 -10.30
C PRO A 343 -5.46 6.74 -9.54
N SER A 344 -4.75 5.69 -9.13
CA SER A 344 -3.48 5.81 -8.41
C SER A 344 -2.60 4.60 -8.72
N ALA A 345 -1.71 4.72 -9.71
CA ALA A 345 -0.70 3.72 -10.05
C ALA A 345 0.15 3.31 -8.84
N ALA A 346 0.38 4.20 -7.88
CA ALA A 346 1.04 3.91 -6.61
C ALA A 346 0.34 2.81 -5.77
N GLY A 347 -0.92 2.47 -6.08
CA GLY A 347 -1.57 1.30 -5.48
C GLY A 347 -1.01 -0.04 -6.00
N LEU A 348 -0.30 -0.06 -7.12
CA LEU A 348 0.38 -1.26 -7.62
C LEU A 348 1.74 -1.48 -6.96
N ALA A 349 2.31 -0.48 -6.30
CA ALA A 349 3.61 -0.55 -5.63
C ALA A 349 3.56 -1.38 -4.33
N VAL A 350 3.27 -2.68 -4.47
CA VAL A 350 3.29 -3.64 -3.37
C VAL A 350 4.69 -3.75 -2.78
N ARG A 351 4.74 -3.81 -1.45
CA ARG A 351 5.92 -3.89 -0.61
C ARG A 351 5.88 -5.18 0.20
N ASN A 352 7.01 -5.59 0.78
CA ASN A 352 7.14 -6.78 1.61
C ASN A 352 6.58 -8.05 0.95
N VAL A 353 6.81 -8.21 -0.35
CA VAL A 353 6.34 -9.37 -1.12
C VAL A 353 7.04 -10.64 -0.59
N GLU A 354 6.25 -11.58 -0.09
CA GLU A 354 6.72 -12.89 0.39
C GLU A 354 6.40 -14.02 -0.60
N LYS A 355 5.40 -13.84 -1.48
CA LYS A 355 4.99 -14.86 -2.45
C LYS A 355 4.74 -14.29 -3.85
N LEU A 356 5.21 -15.04 -4.84
CA LEU A 356 4.85 -14.93 -6.25
C LEU A 356 4.11 -16.20 -6.66
N GLU A 357 2.86 -16.06 -7.10
CA GLU A 357 1.95 -17.16 -7.36
C GLU A 357 1.44 -17.09 -8.80
N ILE A 358 1.82 -18.05 -9.63
CA ILE A 358 1.42 -18.15 -11.03
C ILE A 358 0.15 -19.02 -11.11
N TYR A 359 -0.93 -18.41 -11.59
CA TYR A 359 -2.21 -19.07 -11.85
C TYR A 359 -2.44 -19.19 -13.37
N PRO A 360 -2.51 -20.43 -13.91
CA PRO A 360 -2.78 -20.62 -15.33
C PRO A 360 -4.18 -20.14 -15.74
N ARG A 361 -4.27 -19.35 -16.81
CA ARG A 361 -5.52 -18.64 -17.19
C ARG A 361 -6.51 -19.46 -18.00
N LYS A 362 -6.62 -20.77 -17.78
CA LYS A 362 -7.71 -21.53 -18.41
C LYS A 362 -9.03 -21.41 -17.66
N GLN A 363 -9.36 -20.20 -17.22
CA GLN A 363 -10.67 -19.83 -16.73
C GLN A 363 -11.12 -18.63 -17.53
N ALA A 364 -12.15 -18.80 -18.36
CA ALA A 364 -12.72 -17.66 -19.08
C ALA A 364 -13.11 -16.56 -18.09
N ASP A 365 -12.95 -15.32 -18.53
CA ASP A 365 -13.48 -14.17 -17.82
C ASP A 365 -15.01 -14.26 -17.79
N TRP A 366 -15.60 -13.84 -16.67
CA TRP A 366 -17.04 -13.71 -16.49
C TRP A 366 -17.34 -12.41 -15.75
N ALA A 367 -18.59 -11.97 -15.83
CA ALA A 367 -19.08 -10.83 -15.07
C ALA A 367 -20.46 -11.14 -14.50
N LEU A 368 -20.67 -10.79 -13.23
CA LEU A 368 -21.98 -10.79 -12.60
C LEU A 368 -22.65 -9.44 -12.89
N ASN A 369 -23.78 -9.47 -13.57
CA ASN A 369 -24.53 -8.25 -13.87
C ASN A 369 -25.53 -7.96 -12.75
N LEU A 370 -25.48 -6.77 -12.18
CA LEU A 370 -26.32 -6.35 -11.05
C LEU A 370 -27.26 -5.23 -11.48
N SER A 371 -28.54 -5.36 -11.14
CA SER A 371 -29.55 -4.36 -11.44
C SER A 371 -30.52 -4.17 -10.28
N GLY A 372 -30.68 -2.95 -9.80
CA GLY A 372 -31.60 -2.57 -8.74
C GLY A 372 -31.89 -1.07 -8.79
N TYR A 373 -31.64 -0.36 -7.68
CA TYR A 373 -31.63 1.11 -7.68
C TYR A 373 -30.52 1.64 -8.62
N LEU A 374 -29.38 0.95 -8.65
CA LEU A 374 -28.27 1.18 -9.58
C LEU A 374 -28.11 -0.02 -10.53
N THR A 375 -27.36 0.19 -11.61
CA THR A 375 -26.89 -0.90 -12.47
C THR A 375 -25.37 -0.95 -12.39
N ALA A 376 -24.81 -2.14 -12.22
CA ALA A 376 -23.37 -2.37 -12.16
C ALA A 376 -23.04 -3.72 -12.81
N SER A 377 -21.76 -3.94 -13.06
CA SER A 377 -21.22 -5.25 -13.44
C SER A 377 -20.01 -5.48 -12.55
N ILE A 378 -19.96 -6.63 -11.88
CA ILE A 378 -18.80 -7.06 -11.09
C ILE A 378 -18.08 -8.11 -11.93
N SER A 379 -16.89 -7.78 -12.39
CA SER A 379 -16.02 -8.73 -13.08
C SER A 379 -15.55 -9.84 -12.15
N LYS A 380 -15.16 -10.99 -12.73
CA LYS A 380 -14.48 -12.08 -12.03
C LYS A 380 -13.38 -11.56 -11.10
N LYS A 381 -12.53 -10.68 -11.63
CA LYS A 381 -11.38 -10.10 -10.92
C LYS A 381 -11.82 -9.26 -9.72
N GLU A 382 -12.80 -8.36 -9.89
CA GLU A 382 -13.34 -7.55 -8.78
C GLU A 382 -13.97 -8.43 -7.69
N PHE A 383 -14.66 -9.51 -8.09
CA PHE A 383 -15.23 -10.47 -7.16
C PHE A 383 -14.13 -11.17 -6.33
N GLU A 384 -13.09 -11.68 -6.99
CA GLU A 384 -11.97 -12.40 -6.36
C GLU A 384 -11.11 -11.48 -5.47
N GLN A 385 -10.86 -10.24 -5.88
CA GLN A 385 -10.23 -9.22 -5.04
C GLN A 385 -11.06 -8.94 -3.79
N GLY A 386 -12.40 -8.86 -3.94
CA GLY A 386 -13.32 -8.76 -2.82
C GLY A 386 -13.12 -9.88 -1.80
N LEU A 387 -13.00 -11.14 -2.25
CA LEU A 387 -12.77 -12.30 -1.39
C LEU A 387 -11.42 -12.22 -0.66
N ALA A 388 -10.34 -11.85 -1.34
CA ALA A 388 -9.00 -11.75 -0.75
C ALA A 388 -8.94 -10.72 0.39
N CYS A 389 -9.58 -9.56 0.23
CA CYS A 389 -9.71 -8.55 1.28
C CYS A 389 -10.54 -9.04 2.48
N GLY A 390 -11.52 -9.92 2.24
CA GLY A 390 -12.44 -10.45 3.25
C GLY A 390 -11.78 -11.31 4.33
N GLU A 391 -10.71 -12.02 3.99
CA GLU A 391 -10.02 -12.95 4.89
C GLU A 391 -9.26 -12.25 6.03
N ARG A 392 -8.89 -10.97 5.86
CA ARG A 392 -8.08 -10.24 6.84
C ARG A 392 -8.80 -9.09 7.57
N ALA A 393 -9.89 -8.52 7.03
CA ALA A 393 -10.46 -7.33 7.66
C ALA A 393 -11.98 -7.09 7.56
N HIS A 394 -12.72 -7.65 6.59
CA HIS A 394 -14.07 -7.13 6.29
C HIS A 394 -15.18 -8.18 6.05
N GLY A 395 -14.90 -9.49 6.15
CA GLY A 395 -15.93 -10.53 6.07
C GLY A 395 -16.56 -10.71 4.68
N HIS A 396 -15.85 -10.30 3.63
CA HIS A 396 -16.25 -10.45 2.22
C HIS A 396 -16.12 -11.89 1.71
N ALA A 397 -15.46 -12.77 2.47
CA ALA A 397 -15.32 -14.19 2.15
C ALA A 397 -15.86 -15.04 3.30
N MET A 398 -16.65 -16.05 2.94
CA MET A 398 -17.15 -17.08 3.85
C MET A 398 -16.91 -18.46 3.23
N THR A 399 -16.80 -19.47 4.09
CA THR A 399 -16.73 -20.87 3.69
C THR A 399 -17.95 -21.63 4.22
N TYR A 400 -18.43 -22.60 3.45
CA TYR A 400 -19.54 -23.48 3.81
C TYR A 400 -19.19 -24.91 3.43
N THR A 401 -19.31 -25.84 4.36
CA THR A 401 -19.16 -27.28 4.06
C THR A 401 -20.54 -27.85 3.77
N GLY A 402 -20.75 -28.28 2.51
CA GLY A 402 -21.99 -28.90 2.08
C GLY A 402 -22.17 -30.31 2.62
N ASP A 403 -23.42 -30.80 2.58
CA ASP A 403 -23.76 -32.19 2.92
C ASP A 403 -23.11 -33.21 1.96
N ASP A 404 -22.69 -32.76 0.78
CA ASP A 404 -21.90 -33.50 -0.21
C ASP A 404 -20.41 -33.65 0.18
N GLY A 405 -19.97 -32.97 1.24
CA GLY A 405 -18.60 -32.97 1.73
C GLY A 405 -17.70 -31.93 1.06
N HIS A 406 -18.20 -31.17 0.08
CA HIS A 406 -17.44 -30.11 -0.58
C HIS A 406 -17.38 -28.85 0.31
N VAL A 407 -16.22 -28.20 0.34
CA VAL A 407 -16.00 -26.93 1.02
C VAL A 407 -16.11 -25.79 0.02
N TRP A 408 -17.24 -25.10 0.04
CA TRP A 408 -17.55 -23.98 -0.85
C TRP A 408 -16.99 -22.67 -0.29
N LYS A 409 -16.46 -21.79 -1.16
CA LYS A 409 -15.94 -20.48 -0.79
C LYS A 409 -16.48 -19.38 -1.70
N GLY A 410 -16.87 -18.25 -1.11
CA GLY A 410 -17.50 -17.15 -1.85
C GLY A 410 -17.89 -15.95 -1.02
N MET A 411 -18.69 -15.07 -1.61
CA MET A 411 -19.15 -13.81 -1.04
C MET A 411 -20.58 -13.93 -0.50
N PRO A 412 -20.88 -13.40 0.70
CA PRO A 412 -22.26 -13.30 1.19
C PRO A 412 -23.15 -12.50 0.22
N LEU A 413 -24.31 -13.07 -0.13
CA LEU A 413 -25.23 -12.50 -1.13
C LEU A 413 -25.65 -11.06 -0.79
N TYR A 414 -25.85 -10.73 0.49
CA TYR A 414 -26.25 -9.38 0.89
C TYR A 414 -25.21 -8.30 0.57
N MET A 415 -23.93 -8.66 0.46
CA MET A 415 -22.88 -7.71 0.10
C MET A 415 -22.95 -7.32 -1.37
N LEU A 416 -23.24 -8.28 -2.25
CA LEU A 416 -23.49 -8.03 -3.67
C LEU A 416 -24.77 -7.22 -3.87
N VAL A 417 -25.81 -7.50 -3.08
CA VAL A 417 -27.06 -6.73 -3.08
C VAL A 417 -26.84 -5.27 -2.69
N GLY A 418 -26.02 -5.00 -1.67
CA GLY A 418 -25.71 -3.64 -1.23
C GLY A 418 -25.11 -2.76 -2.34
N TRP A 419 -24.42 -3.36 -3.29
CA TRP A 419 -23.86 -2.62 -4.44
C TRP A 419 -24.90 -1.87 -5.28
N VAL A 420 -26.15 -2.32 -5.26
CA VAL A 420 -27.23 -1.80 -6.11
C VAL A 420 -28.56 -1.57 -5.38
N ASP A 421 -28.63 -1.71 -4.04
CA ASP A 421 -29.89 -1.60 -3.30
C ASP A 421 -30.32 -0.16 -2.96
N ASP A 422 -29.39 0.80 -2.99
CA ASP A 422 -29.67 2.23 -2.97
C ASP A 422 -28.57 3.04 -3.69
N ALA A 423 -28.46 4.35 -3.40
CA ALA A 423 -27.48 5.23 -4.02
C ALA A 423 -26.04 5.11 -3.45
N CYS A 424 -25.86 4.35 -2.39
CA CYS A 424 -24.61 4.19 -1.63
C CYS A 424 -23.91 2.88 -1.99
N GLN A 425 -23.08 2.89 -3.04
CA GLN A 425 -22.34 1.69 -3.47
C GLN A 425 -21.30 1.19 -2.45
N HIS A 426 -20.76 2.09 -1.60
CA HIS A 426 -19.70 1.77 -0.65
C HIS A 426 -19.61 2.83 0.49
N ASP A 427 -19.33 2.42 1.74
CA ASP A 427 -19.08 3.33 2.88
C ASP A 427 -17.75 2.97 3.58
N GLU A 428 -16.84 3.95 3.65
CA GLU A 428 -15.51 3.84 4.28
C GLU A 428 -15.56 3.88 5.82
N ASN A 429 -16.65 4.39 6.41
CA ASN A 429 -16.86 4.36 7.85
C ASN A 429 -17.40 2.98 8.26
N LEU A 430 -16.47 2.04 8.42
CA LEU A 430 -16.65 0.65 8.87
C LEU A 430 -17.54 0.47 10.12
N VAL A 431 -17.85 1.56 10.83
CA VAL A 431 -18.68 1.56 12.04
C VAL A 431 -20.16 1.31 11.73
N ASP A 432 -20.66 1.69 10.55
CA ASP A 432 -22.09 1.58 10.21
C ASP A 432 -22.41 0.68 8.99
N ASN A 433 -21.42 0.37 8.13
CA ASN A 433 -21.57 -0.41 6.88
C ASN A 433 -22.86 -0.05 6.09
N LYS A 434 -22.95 1.22 5.65
CA LYS A 434 -24.12 1.78 4.94
C LYS A 434 -24.20 1.37 3.48
N ALA A 435 -23.27 0.55 2.98
CA ALA A 435 -23.34 0.03 1.62
C ALA A 435 -24.50 -0.96 1.42
N TYR A 436 -25.00 -1.59 2.49
CA TYR A 436 -26.21 -2.42 2.44
C TYR A 436 -27.35 -1.77 3.20
N ASN A 437 -28.47 -1.48 2.52
CA ASN A 437 -29.59 -0.79 3.12
C ASN A 437 -30.46 -1.74 3.96
N VAL A 438 -30.07 -1.90 5.24
CA VAL A 438 -30.82 -2.71 6.22
C VAL A 438 -32.27 -2.25 6.39
N THR A 439 -32.59 -0.98 6.14
CA THR A 439 -33.97 -0.48 6.26
C THR A 439 -34.83 -1.00 5.12
N LEU A 440 -34.32 -0.98 3.88
CA LEU A 440 -35.01 -1.58 2.75
C LEU A 440 -35.12 -3.09 2.95
N ALA A 441 -34.03 -3.74 3.36
CA ALA A 441 -33.99 -5.18 3.61
C ALA A 441 -35.04 -5.65 4.63
N LYS A 442 -35.07 -5.00 5.80
CA LYS A 442 -35.99 -5.32 6.90
C LYS A 442 -37.46 -5.17 6.55
N ASN A 443 -37.78 -4.28 5.60
CA ASN A 443 -39.15 -3.97 5.21
C ASN A 443 -39.61 -4.74 3.96
N ASP A 444 -38.84 -5.75 3.50
CA ASP A 444 -39.11 -6.49 2.26
C ASP A 444 -39.33 -5.57 1.06
N ALA A 445 -38.55 -4.48 0.96
CA ALA A 445 -38.75 -3.47 -0.07
C ALA A 445 -38.41 -3.97 -1.49
N TYR A 446 -37.67 -5.06 -1.60
CA TYR A 446 -37.32 -5.69 -2.87
C TYR A 446 -37.23 -7.22 -2.75
N THR A 447 -37.44 -7.89 -3.88
CA THR A 447 -37.11 -9.31 -4.08
C THR A 447 -35.78 -9.41 -4.81
N VAL A 448 -34.86 -10.19 -4.26
CA VAL A 448 -33.58 -10.55 -4.88
C VAL A 448 -33.81 -11.72 -5.81
N ILE A 449 -33.44 -11.60 -7.08
CA ILE A 449 -33.55 -12.66 -8.09
C ILE A 449 -32.14 -12.94 -8.62
N LEU A 450 -31.72 -14.20 -8.56
CA LEU A 450 -30.52 -14.70 -9.23
C LEU A 450 -30.95 -15.49 -10.46
N GLU A 451 -30.31 -15.23 -11.59
CA GLU A 451 -30.56 -15.89 -12.86
C GLU A 451 -29.25 -16.49 -13.41
N ASN A 452 -29.34 -17.71 -13.93
CA ASN A 452 -28.20 -18.41 -14.53
C ASN A 452 -28.14 -18.29 -16.06
N THR A 453 -27.09 -18.88 -16.66
CA THR A 453 -26.87 -18.91 -18.11
C THR A 453 -28.00 -19.54 -18.91
N ASP A 454 -28.77 -20.44 -18.31
CA ASP A 454 -29.90 -21.13 -18.94
C ASP A 454 -31.22 -20.36 -18.82
N GLY A 455 -31.23 -19.26 -18.05
CA GLY A 455 -32.40 -18.44 -17.76
C GLY A 455 -33.28 -18.97 -16.62
N ASP A 456 -32.80 -19.96 -15.86
CA ASP A 456 -33.44 -20.39 -14.62
C ASP A 456 -33.21 -19.36 -13.53
N THR A 457 -34.19 -19.19 -12.64
CA THR A 457 -34.16 -18.18 -11.59
C THR A 457 -34.48 -18.75 -10.22
N VAL A 458 -33.77 -18.26 -9.20
CA VAL A 458 -34.15 -18.42 -7.79
C VAL A 458 -34.31 -17.05 -7.15
N SER A 459 -35.18 -16.94 -6.14
CA SER A 459 -35.49 -15.66 -5.51
C SER A 459 -35.55 -15.71 -4.00
N PHE A 460 -35.19 -14.60 -3.36
CA PHE A 460 -35.26 -14.39 -1.92
C PHE A 460 -35.90 -13.04 -1.63
N THR A 461 -36.66 -12.94 -0.55
CA THR A 461 -37.07 -11.61 -0.08
C THR A 461 -35.86 -10.88 0.51
N SER A 462 -35.88 -9.54 0.52
CA SER A 462 -34.76 -8.79 1.08
C SER A 462 -34.54 -9.06 2.58
N SER A 463 -35.58 -9.43 3.33
CA SER A 463 -35.44 -9.81 4.74
C SER A 463 -34.81 -11.20 4.94
N GLU A 464 -35.04 -12.16 4.04
CA GLU A 464 -34.47 -13.52 4.11
C GLU A 464 -32.94 -13.50 4.11
N ILE A 465 -32.35 -12.64 3.29
CA ILE A 465 -30.89 -12.56 3.12
C ILE A 465 -30.24 -11.51 4.03
N MET A 466 -31.02 -10.81 4.86
CA MET A 466 -30.56 -9.61 5.58
C MET A 466 -29.36 -9.90 6.47
N ARG A 467 -28.18 -9.44 6.03
CA ARG A 467 -26.87 -9.70 6.67
C ARG A 467 -26.60 -11.20 6.91
N SER A 468 -27.23 -12.07 6.14
CA SER A 468 -27.00 -13.52 6.23
C SER A 468 -25.61 -13.84 5.71
N ARG A 469 -24.82 -14.53 6.52
CA ARG A 469 -23.51 -15.07 6.12
C ARG A 469 -23.61 -16.49 5.58
N ASP A 470 -24.84 -16.99 5.43
CA ASP A 470 -25.16 -18.38 5.09
C ASP A 470 -25.89 -18.48 3.74
N HIS A 471 -26.03 -17.37 3.03
CA HIS A 471 -26.38 -17.31 1.61
C HIS A 471 -25.14 -16.84 0.85
N LEU A 472 -24.41 -17.77 0.23
CA LEU A 472 -23.12 -17.51 -0.40
C LEU A 472 -23.24 -17.64 -1.92
N VAL A 473 -22.82 -16.60 -2.63
CA VAL A 473 -22.48 -16.71 -4.04
C VAL A 473 -21.03 -17.15 -4.11
N VAL A 474 -20.78 -18.34 -4.62
CA VAL A 474 -19.48 -19.02 -4.58
C VAL A 474 -18.86 -19.12 -5.97
N ASN A 475 -17.54 -19.01 -6.04
CA ASN A 475 -16.74 -19.22 -7.27
C ASN A 475 -15.72 -20.37 -7.11
N GLN A 476 -15.67 -21.00 -5.93
CA GLN A 476 -14.70 -22.03 -5.56
C GLN A 476 -15.33 -23.16 -4.73
N ALA A 477 -14.83 -24.37 -4.92
CA ALA A 477 -15.09 -25.55 -4.11
C ALA A 477 -13.78 -26.31 -3.84
N ASP A 478 -13.56 -26.74 -2.61
CA ASP A 478 -12.36 -27.47 -2.16
C ASP A 478 -11.05 -26.78 -2.54
N ASN A 479 -11.02 -25.44 -2.46
CA ASN A 479 -9.91 -24.58 -2.89
C ASN A 479 -9.61 -24.62 -4.41
N HIS A 480 -10.50 -25.17 -5.23
CA HIS A 480 -10.42 -25.14 -6.68
C HIS A 480 -11.52 -24.22 -7.23
N THR A 481 -11.20 -23.43 -8.24
CA THR A 481 -12.20 -22.68 -9.02
C THR A 481 -13.01 -23.61 -9.91
N PHE A 482 -14.19 -23.18 -10.33
CA PHE A 482 -15.00 -23.96 -11.26
C PHE A 482 -14.37 -24.07 -12.64
N GLY A 483 -14.34 -25.29 -13.19
CA GLY A 483 -13.92 -25.53 -14.56
C GLY A 483 -14.91 -24.89 -15.56
N ILE A 484 -14.40 -24.21 -16.58
CA ILE A 484 -15.19 -23.46 -17.58
C ILE A 484 -16.25 -24.30 -18.30
N ASP A 485 -15.99 -25.60 -18.49
CA ASP A 485 -16.90 -26.51 -19.19
C ASP A 485 -17.93 -27.17 -18.25
N SER A 486 -17.95 -26.77 -16.97
CA SER A 486 -18.88 -27.30 -15.95
C SER A 486 -20.12 -26.42 -15.84
N ASP A 487 -21.30 -27.04 -15.66
CA ASP A 487 -22.59 -26.35 -15.49
C ASP A 487 -22.60 -25.39 -14.28
N ILE A 488 -21.71 -25.60 -13.31
CA ILE A 488 -21.57 -24.74 -12.11
C ILE A 488 -20.87 -23.40 -12.40
N TRP A 489 -20.13 -23.31 -13.50
CA TRP A 489 -19.42 -22.09 -13.89
C TRP A 489 -20.39 -21.02 -14.42
N PRO A 490 -20.22 -19.73 -14.10
CA PRO A 490 -19.09 -19.14 -13.38
C PRO A 490 -19.27 -19.00 -11.86
N LEU A 491 -20.51 -18.96 -11.38
CA LEU A 491 -20.88 -18.72 -9.99
C LEU A 491 -22.04 -19.63 -9.59
N ALA A 492 -22.11 -20.01 -8.32
CA ALA A 492 -23.21 -20.81 -7.78
C ALA A 492 -23.73 -20.25 -6.46
N LEU A 493 -24.97 -20.57 -6.09
CA LEU A 493 -25.54 -20.23 -4.78
C LEU A 493 -25.46 -21.46 -3.87
N ARG A 494 -24.78 -21.31 -2.74
CA ARG A 494 -24.58 -22.33 -1.69
C ARG A 494 -24.67 -21.70 -0.31
N GLY A 495 -24.77 -22.50 0.75
CA GLY A 495 -24.73 -22.03 2.13
C GLY A 495 -25.79 -22.68 3.02
N GLU A 496 -25.57 -22.62 4.34
CA GLU A 496 -26.43 -23.31 5.33
C GLU A 496 -27.89 -22.81 5.30
N ALA A 497 -28.10 -21.55 4.93
CA ALA A 497 -29.44 -20.96 4.85
C ALA A 497 -30.06 -21.05 3.44
N VAL A 498 -29.38 -21.67 2.48
CA VAL A 498 -29.90 -21.88 1.11
C VAL A 498 -30.67 -23.20 1.06
N PRO A 499 -32.00 -23.19 0.87
CA PRO A 499 -32.77 -24.41 0.67
C PRO A 499 -32.28 -25.16 -0.59
N ALA A 500 -32.35 -26.49 -0.57
CA ALA A 500 -31.87 -27.33 -1.67
C ALA A 500 -32.54 -26.97 -3.01
N GLU A 501 -33.83 -26.61 -3.00
CA GLU A 501 -34.59 -26.17 -4.17
C GLU A 501 -34.24 -24.76 -4.67
N LYS A 502 -33.48 -23.98 -3.88
CA LYS A 502 -32.98 -22.65 -4.26
C LYS A 502 -31.49 -22.65 -4.59
N ALA A 503 -30.78 -23.77 -4.46
CA ALA A 503 -29.42 -23.89 -4.98
C ALA A 503 -29.46 -23.72 -6.51
N ILE A 504 -28.57 -22.88 -7.04
CA ILE A 504 -28.50 -22.60 -8.47
C ILE A 504 -27.03 -22.52 -8.91
N ASP A 505 -26.79 -22.98 -10.12
CA ASP A 505 -25.48 -23.11 -10.77
C ASP A 505 -25.44 -22.18 -11.99
N GLY A 506 -24.25 -21.69 -12.35
CA GLY A 506 -24.07 -20.86 -13.54
C GLY A 506 -24.65 -19.45 -13.45
N ILE A 507 -24.69 -18.83 -12.26
CA ILE A 507 -25.26 -17.49 -12.05
C ILE A 507 -24.51 -16.44 -12.86
N THR A 508 -25.25 -15.62 -13.61
CA THR A 508 -24.70 -14.48 -14.37
C THR A 508 -25.36 -13.15 -14.04
N THR A 509 -26.53 -13.17 -13.40
CA THR A 509 -27.33 -11.97 -13.16
C THR A 509 -27.90 -11.96 -11.74
N LEU A 510 -27.86 -10.80 -11.10
CA LEU A 510 -28.54 -10.48 -9.84
C LEU A 510 -29.45 -9.27 -10.07
N THR A 511 -30.75 -9.42 -9.84
CA THR A 511 -31.75 -8.36 -10.01
C THR A 511 -32.52 -8.11 -8.71
N LEU A 512 -32.66 -6.84 -8.33
CA LEU A 512 -33.55 -6.39 -7.27
C LEU A 512 -34.84 -5.85 -7.88
N VAL A 513 -35.95 -6.54 -7.62
CA VAL A 513 -37.28 -6.11 -8.04
C VAL A 513 -37.96 -5.46 -6.84
N TYR A 514 -38.07 -4.13 -6.87
CA TYR A 514 -38.80 -3.40 -5.84
C TYR A 514 -40.29 -3.63 -6.01
N ASP A 515 -40.97 -3.93 -4.90
CA ASP A 515 -42.42 -3.95 -4.88
C ASP A 515 -42.93 -2.57 -5.31
N ALA A 516 -43.88 -2.53 -6.24
CA ALA A 516 -44.36 -1.29 -6.84
C ALA A 516 -44.66 -0.23 -5.77
N ALA A 517 -43.83 0.81 -5.68
CA ALA A 517 -44.06 1.90 -4.76
C ALA A 517 -45.42 2.56 -5.07
N PRO A 518 -46.23 2.95 -4.07
CA PRO A 518 -47.38 3.81 -4.32
C PRO A 518 -46.87 5.09 -4.99
N SER A 519 -47.40 5.38 -6.18
CA SER A 519 -47.03 6.52 -7.01
C SER A 519 -47.03 7.81 -6.18
N GLY A 520 -45.86 8.35 -5.86
CA GLY A 520 -45.81 9.52 -4.98
C GLY A 520 -44.45 9.93 -4.44
N ARG A 521 -43.41 10.00 -5.27
CA ARG A 521 -42.31 10.94 -5.02
C ARG A 521 -41.63 11.31 -6.33
N ALA A 522 -41.49 12.61 -6.54
CA ALA A 522 -40.85 13.18 -7.73
C ALA A 522 -39.45 12.57 -7.91
N LYS A 523 -39.15 12.20 -9.16
CA LYS A 523 -37.78 11.97 -9.64
C LYS A 523 -36.92 13.14 -9.11
N PRO A 524 -35.87 12.89 -8.32
CA PRO A 524 -34.79 13.87 -8.20
C PRO A 524 -34.26 14.10 -9.61
N ASP A 525 -33.99 15.37 -9.95
CA ASP A 525 -33.45 15.72 -11.26
C ASP A 525 -32.27 14.80 -11.60
N ALA A 526 -32.34 14.21 -12.78
CA ALA A 526 -31.27 13.39 -13.31
C ALA A 526 -30.00 14.26 -13.37
N MET A 527 -29.09 14.08 -12.41
CA MET A 527 -27.70 14.41 -12.66
C MET A 527 -27.25 13.51 -13.80
N ALA A 528 -26.63 14.13 -14.81
CA ALA A 528 -26.18 13.46 -16.01
C ALA A 528 -25.33 12.23 -15.64
N ALA A 529 -25.72 11.07 -16.18
CA ALA A 529 -24.88 9.89 -16.15
C ALA A 529 -23.48 10.24 -16.67
N PRO A 530 -22.39 9.84 -16.01
CA PRO A 530 -21.10 9.82 -16.67
C PRO A 530 -21.16 8.75 -17.77
N PHE A 531 -21.36 9.23 -19.00
CA PHE A 531 -21.20 8.61 -20.32
C PHE A 531 -21.60 7.14 -20.56
N PRO A 532 -22.33 6.85 -21.67
CA PRO A 532 -22.68 5.50 -22.08
C PRO A 532 -21.52 4.88 -22.87
N TRP A 533 -21.11 3.66 -22.52
CA TRP A 533 -20.43 2.80 -23.49
C TRP A 533 -21.43 1.82 -24.10
N ALA A 534 -21.27 1.68 -25.41
CA ALA A 534 -22.26 1.20 -26.33
C ALA A 534 -22.50 -0.30 -26.19
N ALA A 535 -23.78 -0.65 -26.15
CA ALA A 535 -24.25 -1.91 -26.69
C ALA A 535 -23.87 -2.00 -28.18
N ALA A 536 -23.06 -2.99 -28.54
CA ALA A 536 -23.02 -3.53 -29.89
C ALA A 536 -23.77 -4.87 -29.88
N LEU A 537 -25.06 -4.80 -30.26
CA LEU A 537 -25.83 -5.94 -30.74
C LEU A 537 -25.15 -6.52 -31.97
N ALA A 538 -24.83 -7.81 -31.93
CA ALA A 538 -24.77 -8.65 -33.12
C ALA A 538 -25.36 -10.02 -32.78
N GLY A 539 -26.69 -10.09 -32.78
CA GLY A 539 -27.42 -11.34 -32.88
C GLY A 539 -27.66 -11.74 -34.34
N ILE A 540 -27.83 -13.06 -34.51
CA ILE A 540 -28.44 -13.79 -35.64
C ILE A 540 -27.48 -14.34 -36.70
N ALA A 541 -27.18 -15.64 -36.59
CA ALA A 541 -27.75 -16.63 -37.51
C ALA A 541 -27.63 -18.07 -36.94
N LEU A 542 -28.75 -18.58 -36.39
CA LEU A 542 -29.02 -20.02 -36.27
C LEU A 542 -30.06 -20.38 -37.34
N ALA A 543 -29.73 -21.28 -38.26
CA ALA A 543 -30.61 -22.30 -38.88
C ALA A 543 -30.00 -22.85 -40.18
N GLY A 544 -29.80 -24.17 -40.27
CA GLY A 544 -29.44 -24.82 -41.53
C GLY A 544 -28.93 -26.26 -41.44
N TYR A 545 -29.80 -27.17 -41.01
CA TYR A 545 -29.62 -28.62 -40.96
C TYR A 545 -29.32 -29.24 -42.36
N VAL A 546 -28.55 -30.35 -42.38
CA VAL A 546 -28.66 -31.53 -43.30
C VAL A 546 -27.83 -31.67 -44.61
N LEU A 547 -26.97 -32.72 -44.59
CA LEU A 547 -26.66 -33.73 -45.63
C LEU A 547 -26.16 -33.31 -47.03
N ARG A 548 -24.90 -33.66 -47.38
CA ARG A 548 -24.51 -34.81 -48.25
C ARG A 548 -23.11 -34.65 -48.89
N ARG A 549 -22.26 -35.64 -48.58
CA ARG A 549 -21.46 -36.51 -49.49
C ARG A 549 -20.72 -35.94 -50.73
N ARG A 550 -19.46 -36.43 -50.80
CA ARG A 550 -18.60 -36.72 -51.98
C ARG A 550 -17.96 -35.46 -52.60
N SER A 551 -16.65 -35.38 -52.77
CA SER A 551 -15.69 -36.40 -53.22
C SER A 551 -14.34 -36.22 -52.54
#